data_AF-A0A376FL13-F1
#
_entry.id   AF-A0A376FL13-F1
#
_cell.length_a   1.000
_cell.length_b   1.000
_cell.length_c   1.000
_cell.angle_alpha   90.00
_cell.angle_beta   90.00
_cell.angle_gamma   90.00
#
_symmetry.space_group_name_H-M   'P 1'
#
loop_
_entity.id
_entity.type
_entity.pdbx_description
1 polymer ?
#
loop_
_entity_poly.entity_id
_entity_poly.type
_entity_poly.pdbx_seq_one_letter_code
_entity_poly.pdbx_strand_id
1 'polypeptide(L)'
;MQLGSIEAIKRMVRAGLGYSIVPRMAVEQDADREGLCVMSLTPMLQRQLAVVMRQDKILSKGIAAIIRSCNILRLFSDRRYRRSGWIAATGFCPDGDTRRQLKSKRSGQRKTGS
;
A
#
# COMPACT_ATOMS: atom_id res chain seq x y z
N MET A 1 -16.40 3.43 -7.76
CA MET A 1 -16.13 2.03 -7.36
C MET A 1 -15.82 1.99 -5.87
N GLN A 2 -16.29 0.97 -5.15
CA GLN A 2 -15.96 0.75 -3.75
C GLN A 2 -15.31 -0.63 -3.60
N LEU A 3 -14.14 -0.66 -2.97
CA LEU A 3 -13.40 -1.88 -2.69
C LEU A 3 -13.22 -2.01 -1.18
N GLY A 4 -13.45 -3.21 -0.65
CA GLY A 4 -13.41 -3.47 0.80
C GLY A 4 -12.02 -3.69 1.39
N SER A 5 -10.96 -3.69 0.57
CA SER A 5 -9.60 -3.97 1.04
C SER A 5 -8.53 -3.32 0.16
N ILE A 6 -7.41 -2.98 0.79
CA ILE A 6 -6.23 -2.42 0.13
C ILE A 6 -5.63 -3.36 -0.93
N GLU A 7 -5.70 -4.68 -0.71
CA GLU A 7 -5.21 -5.66 -1.67
C GLU A 7 -6.06 -5.70 -2.94
N ALA A 8 -7.38 -5.53 -2.80
CA ALA A 8 -8.28 -5.43 -3.93
C ALA A 8 -7.99 -4.16 -4.75
N ILE A 9 -7.70 -3.05 -4.06
CA ILE A 9 -7.30 -1.79 -4.70
C ILE A 9 -6.01 -1.99 -5.49
N LYS A 10 -4.98 -2.56 -4.88
CA LYS A 10 -3.69 -2.82 -5.56
C LYS A 10 -3.88 -3.69 -6.81
N ARG A 11 -4.69 -4.75 -6.74
CA ARG A 11 -4.97 -5.62 -7.90
C ARG A 11 -5.70 -4.89 -9.03
N MET A 12 -6.69 -4.06 -8.72
CA MET A 12 -7.40 -3.28 -9.75
C MET A 12 -6.52 -2.22 -10.40
N VAL A 13 -5.73 -1.51 -9.58
CA VAL A 13 -4.78 -0.51 -10.08
C VAL A 13 -3.73 -1.18 -10.97
N ARG A 14 -3.19 -2.33 -10.55
CA ARG A 14 -2.26 -3.15 -11.36
C ARG A 14 -2.87 -3.64 -12.67
N ALA A 15 -4.17 -3.93 -12.68
CA ALA A 15 -4.90 -4.27 -13.91
C ALA A 15 -5.15 -3.07 -14.84
N GLY A 16 -4.69 -1.87 -14.47
CA GLY A 16 -4.84 -0.66 -15.27
C GLY A 16 -6.23 -0.03 -15.18
N LEU A 17 -7.05 -0.42 -14.20
CA LEU A 17 -8.43 0.04 -14.06
C LEU A 17 -8.54 1.42 -13.37
N GLY A 18 -7.41 2.10 -13.14
CA GLY A 18 -7.38 3.47 -12.63
C GLY A 18 -6.22 3.73 -11.67
N TYR A 19 -6.40 4.80 -10.88
CA TYR A 19 -5.45 5.28 -9.88
C TYR A 19 -6.05 5.16 -8.49
N SER A 20 -5.20 4.95 -7.48
CA SER A 20 -5.67 4.99 -6.10
C SER A 20 -4.66 5.66 -5.18
N ILE A 21 -5.19 6.41 -4.22
CA ILE A 21 -4.43 7.03 -3.14
C ILE A 21 -4.40 6.04 -1.99
N VAL A 22 -3.22 5.53 -1.66
CA VAL A 22 -3.03 4.49 -0.65
C VAL A 22 -2.10 4.96 0.46
N PRO A 23 -2.27 4.45 1.70
CA PRO A 23 -1.33 4.71 2.77
C PRO A 23 0.05 4.19 2.37
N ARG A 24 1.11 4.95 2.65
CA ARG A 24 2.49 4.56 2.30
C ARG A 24 2.88 3.17 2.81
N MET A 25 2.38 2.77 3.98
CA MET A 25 2.63 1.46 4.58
C MET A 25 2.15 0.28 3.71
N ALA A 26 1.15 0.50 2.85
CA ALA A 26 0.56 -0.55 2.01
C ALA A 26 1.43 -0.95 0.81
N VAL A 27 2.45 -0.13 0.51
CA VAL A 27 3.46 -0.37 -0.53
C VAL A 27 4.85 0.01 -0.03
N GLU A 28 5.13 -0.25 1.25
CA GLU A 28 6.47 -0.03 1.80
C GLU A 28 7.44 -1.12 1.36
N GLN A 29 6.96 -2.35 1.19
CA GLN A 29 7.74 -3.50 0.73
C GLN A 29 7.78 -3.56 -0.80
N ASP A 30 8.89 -4.07 -1.35
CA ASP A 30 9.05 -4.17 -2.81
C ASP A 30 8.03 -5.12 -3.45
N ALA A 31 7.67 -6.21 -2.75
CA ALA A 31 6.64 -7.14 -3.20
C ALA A 31 5.26 -6.45 -3.39
N ASP A 32 4.94 -5.48 -2.53
CA ASP A 32 3.70 -4.72 -2.64
C ASP A 32 3.71 -3.72 -3.80
N ARG A 33 4.90 -3.28 -4.23
CA ARG A 33 5.11 -2.37 -5.36
C ARG A 33 5.17 -3.08 -6.70
N GLU A 34 5.24 -4.40 -6.70
CA GLU A 34 5.37 -5.15 -7.95
C GLU A 34 4.19 -4.84 -8.89
N GLY A 35 4.51 -4.35 -10.09
CA GLY A 35 3.52 -3.92 -11.08
C GLY A 35 2.73 -2.67 -10.70
N LEU A 36 3.21 -1.88 -9.74
CA LEU A 36 2.65 -0.58 -9.35
C LEU A 36 3.72 0.51 -9.43
N CYS A 37 3.39 1.60 -10.10
CA CYS A 37 4.14 2.84 -10.05
C CYS A 37 3.63 3.65 -8.84
N VAL A 38 4.56 4.09 -7.98
CA VAL A 38 4.23 4.77 -6.73
C VAL A 38 4.82 6.18 -6.75
N MET A 39 3.97 7.19 -6.59
CA MET A 39 4.38 8.60 -6.54
C MET A 39 3.89 9.30 -5.28
N SER A 40 4.65 10.27 -4.78
CA SER A 40 4.23 11.09 -3.63
C SER A 40 3.20 12.14 -4.05
N LEU A 41 2.19 12.38 -3.21
CA LEU A 41 1.22 13.45 -3.46
C LEU A 41 1.80 14.83 -3.13
N THR A 42 1.47 15.81 -3.97
CA THR A 42 1.71 17.23 -3.74
C THR A 42 0.36 17.97 -3.88
N PRO A 43 -0.16 18.60 -2.81
CA PRO A 43 0.37 18.68 -1.44
C PRO A 43 0.35 17.33 -0.70
N MET A 44 1.17 17.21 0.35
CA MET A 44 1.21 16.00 1.17
C MET A 44 -0.09 15.86 1.96
N LEU A 45 -0.81 14.76 1.76
CA LEU A 45 -1.93 14.39 2.62
C LEU A 45 -1.37 13.69 3.89
N GLN A 46 -1.94 13.96 5.06
CA GLN A 46 -1.54 13.35 6.33
C GLN A 46 -2.78 12.84 7.07
N ARG A 47 -2.64 11.77 7.86
CA ARG A 47 -3.70 11.22 8.70
C ARG A 47 -3.16 10.84 10.06
N GLN A 48 -3.90 11.16 11.13
CA GLN A 48 -3.53 10.80 12.48
C GLN A 48 -4.01 9.38 12.83
N LEU A 49 -3.05 8.48 13.02
CA LEU A 49 -3.17 7.19 13.72
C LEU A 49 -3.64 7.43 15.16
N ALA A 50 -4.54 6.65 15.78
CA ALA A 50 -4.76 6.64 17.23
C ALA A 50 -5.29 5.29 17.76
N VAL A 51 -4.85 4.91 18.96
CA VAL A 51 -5.46 3.82 19.73
C VAL A 51 -6.47 4.45 20.68
N VAL A 52 -7.73 4.03 20.58
CA VAL A 52 -8.83 4.53 21.41
C VAL A 52 -9.25 3.44 22.38
N MET A 53 -9.37 3.79 23.65
CA MET A 53 -9.81 2.87 24.70
C MET A 53 -10.88 3.52 25.55
N ARG A 54 -11.78 2.70 26.08
CA ARG A 54 -12.80 3.12 27.04
C ARG A 54 -12.14 3.32 28.42
N GLN A 55 -12.59 4.34 29.15
CA GLN A 55 -11.97 4.76 30.42
C GLN A 55 -12.27 3.82 31.60
N ASP A 56 -13.33 3.03 31.51
CA ASP A 56 -13.80 2.08 32.53
C ASP A 56 -13.05 0.73 32.50
N LYS A 57 -12.20 0.50 31.49
CA LYS A 57 -11.41 -0.73 31.36
C LYS A 57 -10.21 -0.70 32.29
N ILE A 58 -10.17 -1.65 33.23
CA ILE A 58 -8.97 -1.93 34.04
C ILE A 58 -7.83 -2.34 33.09
N LEU A 59 -6.76 -1.55 33.08
CA LEU A 59 -5.56 -1.81 32.29
C LEU A 59 -4.78 -2.97 32.92
N SER A 60 -5.13 -4.19 32.52
CA SER A 60 -4.35 -5.36 32.88
C SER A 60 -2.93 -5.26 32.32
N LYS A 61 -1.97 -5.94 32.95
CA LYS A 61 -0.58 -5.98 32.49
C LYS A 61 -0.47 -6.39 31.00
N GLY A 62 -1.33 -7.30 30.55
CA GLY A 62 -1.40 -7.73 29.14
C GLY A 62 -1.87 -6.62 28.20
N ILE A 63 -2.95 -5.91 28.55
CA ILE A 63 -3.45 -4.78 27.76
C ILE A 63 -2.41 -3.65 27.73
N ALA A 64 -1.77 -3.36 28.86
CA ALA A 64 -0.69 -2.37 28.95
C ALA A 64 0.50 -2.76 28.06
N ALA A 65 0.87 -4.04 28.00
CA ALA A 65 1.91 -4.54 27.10
C ALA A 65 1.51 -4.36 25.63
N ILE A 66 0.26 -4.67 25.25
CA ILE A 66 -0.24 -4.49 23.88
C ILE A 66 -0.26 -3.02 23.49
N ILE A 67 -0.76 -2.13 24.35
CA ILE A 67 -0.76 -0.68 24.10
C ILE A 67 0.68 -0.20 23.92
N ARG A 68 1.61 -0.66 24.77
CA ARG A 68 3.02 -0.31 24.67
C ARG A 68 3.61 -0.78 23.34
N SER A 69 3.32 -2.01 22.91
CA SER A 69 3.75 -2.53 21.61
C SER A 69 3.15 -1.77 20.44
N CYS A 70 1.84 -1.46 20.48
CA CYS A 70 1.20 -0.63 19.46
C CYS A 70 1.76 0.80 19.45
N ASN A 71 2.08 1.37 20.61
CA ASN A 71 2.66 2.72 20.69
C ASN A 71 4.14 2.73 20.28
N ILE A 72 4.88 1.65 20.53
CA ILE A 72 6.24 1.44 20.02
C ILE A 72 6.21 1.30 18.50
N LEU A 73 5.30 0.50 17.94
CA LEU A 73 5.06 0.44 16.49
C LEU A 73 4.69 1.82 15.95
N ARG A 74 3.94 2.60 16.72
CA ARG A 74 3.57 3.98 16.37
C ARG A 74 4.75 4.92 16.42
N LEU A 75 5.70 4.79 17.36
CA LEU A 75 6.94 5.60 17.44
C LEU A 75 8.00 5.19 16.40
N PHE A 76 8.12 3.90 16.11
CA PHE A 76 8.93 3.37 15.00
C PHE A 76 8.36 3.84 13.66
N SER A 77 7.03 3.83 13.55
CA SER A 77 6.35 4.47 12.43
C SER A 77 6.64 5.98 12.49
N ASP A 78 6.41 6.71 13.58
CA ASP A 78 6.46 8.18 13.67
C ASP A 78 7.78 8.79 13.20
N ARG A 79 8.93 8.21 13.55
CA ARG A 79 10.25 8.70 13.07
C ARG A 79 10.42 8.52 11.54
N ARG A 80 9.70 7.57 10.92
CA ARG A 80 9.56 7.38 9.46
C ARG A 80 8.26 7.98 8.87
N TYR A 81 7.28 8.35 9.70
CA TYR A 81 5.87 8.62 9.36
C TYR A 81 5.50 10.11 9.51
N ARG A 82 6.30 10.91 10.24
CA ARG A 82 6.19 12.38 10.22
C ARG A 82 6.46 12.97 8.81
N ARG A 83 6.92 12.13 7.86
CA ARG A 83 7.06 12.41 6.41
C ARG A 83 6.24 11.49 5.49
N SER A 84 5.36 10.63 6.00
CA SER A 84 4.60 9.69 5.16
C SER A 84 3.35 10.35 4.58
N GLY A 85 3.58 11.14 3.54
CA GLY A 85 2.52 11.54 2.63
C GLY A 85 1.83 10.30 2.07
N TRP A 86 0.53 10.44 1.77
CA TRP A 86 -0.10 9.48 0.89
C TRP A 86 0.63 9.45 -0.45
N ILE A 87 0.50 8.32 -1.12
CA ILE A 87 1.11 8.07 -2.40
C ILE A 87 0.03 7.61 -3.37
N ALA A 88 0.13 8.03 -4.62
CA ALA A 88 -0.68 7.47 -5.68
C ALA A 88 0.00 6.19 -6.18
N ALA A 89 -0.76 5.10 -6.18
CA ALA A 89 -0.42 3.88 -6.87
C ALA A 89 -1.10 3.89 -8.24
N THR A 90 -0.33 3.54 -9.27
CA THR A 90 -0.80 3.46 -10.65
C THR A 90 -0.33 2.15 -11.25
N GLY A 91 -1.12 1.52 -12.13
CA GLY A 91 -0.65 0.38 -12.91
C GLY A 91 0.25 0.77 -14.09
N PHE A 92 0.47 2.07 -14.31
CA PHE A 92 1.11 2.62 -15.49
C PHE A 92 2.08 3.73 -15.11
N CYS A 93 3.38 3.44 -15.15
CA CYS A 93 4.43 4.45 -15.05
C CYS A 93 4.61 5.09 -16.44
N PRO A 94 4.38 6.41 -16.61
CA PRO A 94 4.52 7.06 -17.92
C PRO A 94 5.99 7.15 -18.40
N ASP A 95 6.96 6.88 -17.54
CA ASP A 95 8.39 6.89 -17.87
C ASP A 95 8.88 5.49 -18.30
N GLY A 96 8.65 5.18 -19.58
CA GLY A 96 9.73 4.70 -20.45
C GLY A 96 10.23 3.24 -20.41
N ASP A 97 9.45 2.22 -20.03
CA ASP A 97 9.85 0.81 -20.31
C ASP A 97 8.68 -0.11 -20.77
N THR A 98 7.79 0.42 -21.59
CA THR A 98 6.66 -0.34 -22.17
C THR A 98 7.08 -1.43 -23.16
N ARG A 99 8.38 -1.63 -23.41
CA ARG A 99 8.88 -2.54 -24.46
C ARG A 99 9.24 -3.95 -23.97
N ARG A 100 9.43 -4.18 -22.66
CA ARG A 100 9.82 -5.51 -22.14
C ARG A 100 8.67 -6.41 -21.71
N GLN A 101 7.60 -5.88 -21.13
CA GLN A 101 6.55 -6.74 -20.56
C GLN A 101 5.53 -7.27 -21.59
N LEU A 102 5.27 -6.56 -22.69
CA LEU A 102 4.34 -7.08 -23.71
C LEU A 102 4.92 -8.23 -24.56
N LYS A 103 6.25 -8.41 -24.59
CA LYS A 103 6.87 -9.51 -25.37
C LYS A 103 6.78 -10.88 -24.68
N SER A 104 6.77 -10.97 -23.35
CA SER A 104 6.72 -12.28 -22.69
C SER A 104 5.35 -12.95 -22.73
N LYS A 105 4.26 -12.19 -22.89
CA LYS A 105 2.90 -12.75 -23.03
C LYS A 105 2.55 -13.23 -24.44
N ARG A 106 3.25 -12.80 -25.50
CA ARG A 106 3.01 -13.27 -26.88
C ARG A 106 3.78 -14.54 -27.26
N SER A 107 4.84 -14.90 -26.55
CA SER A 107 5.66 -16.08 -26.89
C SER A 107 5.17 -17.40 -26.29
N GLY A 108 4.15 -17.39 -25.42
CA GLY A 108 3.62 -18.60 -24.75
C GLY A 108 2.35 -19.21 -25.34
N GLN A 109 1.71 -18.55 -26.31
CA GLN A 109 0.39 -18.96 -26.85
C GLN A 109 0.48 -19.34 -28.34
N ARG A 110 1.41 -20.22 -28.71
CA ARG A 110 1.38 -20.91 -30.02
C ARG A 110 2.15 -22.23 -29.95
N LYS A 111 1.69 -23.24 -29.20
CA LYS A 111 1.98 -24.67 -29.46
C LYS A 111 1.05 -25.56 -28.63
N THR A 112 -0.11 -25.91 -29.18
CA THR A 112 -0.76 -27.22 -29.06
C THR A 112 -1.93 -27.21 -30.05
N GLY A 113 -1.80 -27.95 -31.14
CA GLY A 113 -2.83 -28.01 -32.17
C GLY A 113 -2.29 -28.50 -33.51
N SER A 114 -1.75 -29.71 -33.52
CA SER A 114 -1.90 -30.65 -34.62
C SER A 114 -1.54 -32.05 -34.14
#